data_AF-B7ANC6-F1
#
_entry.id   AF-B7ANC6-F1
#
_cell.length_a   1.000
_cell.length_b   1.000
_cell.length_c   1.000
_cell.angle_alpha   90.00
_cell.angle_beta   90.00
_cell.angle_gamma   90.00
#
_symmetry.space_group_name_H-M   'P 1'
#
loop_
_entity.id
_entity.type
_entity.pdbx_description
1 polymer ?
#
loop_
_entity_poly.entity_id
_entity_poly.type
_entity_poly.pdbx_seq_one_letter_code
_entity_poly.pdbx_strand_id
1 'polypeptide(L)'
;MKKHVKTIVLVVIMAALVLGYYYYLSNRNSDSGKQENTVATSGNSSAAELVTLDIDNNYPESPRDVLKLYARITQAFYASGTTDEQVEKLGMQARKLFDNELKGKQTDQEYIDALKADVDNYRSLGRYVSDYKVDSSVNF
;
A
#
# COMPACT_ATOMS: atom_id res chain seq x y z
N MET A 1 -50.33 3.38 16.19
CA MET A 1 -49.48 3.35 14.98
C MET A 1 -48.56 4.57 14.79
N LYS A 2 -48.89 5.79 15.28
CA LYS A 2 -48.03 7.00 15.13
C LYS A 2 -46.68 7.00 15.88
N LYS A 3 -46.49 6.11 16.89
CA LYS A 3 -45.28 6.07 17.72
C LYS A 3 -44.09 5.39 17.01
N HIS A 4 -44.35 4.30 16.28
CA HIS A 4 -43.30 3.57 15.55
C HIS A 4 -42.80 4.32 14.31
N VAL A 5 -43.67 5.13 13.67
CA VAL A 5 -43.28 5.97 12.53
C VAL A 5 -42.24 7.01 12.95
N LYS A 6 -42.41 7.64 14.12
CA LYS A 6 -41.40 8.58 14.65
C LYS A 6 -40.06 7.90 14.95
N THR A 7 -40.09 6.68 15.48
CA THR A 7 -38.86 5.90 15.75
C THR A 7 -38.17 5.48 14.46
N ILE A 8 -38.92 5.03 13.44
CA ILE A 8 -38.37 4.65 12.13
C ILE A 8 -37.73 5.86 11.44
N VAL A 9 -38.40 7.01 11.45
CA VAL A 9 -37.84 8.25 10.88
C VAL A 9 -36.55 8.66 11.60
N LEU A 10 -36.49 8.51 12.93
CA LEU A 10 -35.28 8.81 13.71
C LEU A 10 -34.09 7.89 13.35
N VAL A 11 -34.34 6.59 13.15
CA VAL A 11 -33.30 5.63 12.76
C VAL A 11 -32.77 5.90 11.35
N VAL A 12 -33.65 6.28 10.41
CA VAL A 12 -33.25 6.63 9.04
C VAL A 12 -32.40 7.90 9.02
N ILE A 13 -32.73 8.90 9.84
CA ILE A 13 -31.92 10.13 9.98
C ILE A 13 -30.54 9.81 10.57
N MET A 14 -30.47 8.94 11.58
CA MET A 14 -29.20 8.51 12.15
C MET A 14 -28.33 7.76 11.15
N ALA A 15 -28.90 6.85 10.35
CA ALA A 15 -28.18 6.15 9.30
C ALA A 15 -27.66 7.11 8.22
N ALA A 16 -28.45 8.13 7.84
CA ALA A 16 -28.01 9.17 6.90
C ALA A 16 -26.88 10.03 7.46
N LEU A 17 -26.89 10.35 8.76
CA LEU A 17 -25.80 11.07 9.43
C LEU A 17 -24.51 10.24 9.47
N VAL A 18 -24.58 8.94 9.72
CA VAL A 18 -23.40 8.05 9.70
C VAL A 18 -22.81 7.98 8.30
N LEU A 19 -23.63 7.78 7.27
CA LEU A 19 -23.17 7.72 5.88
C LEU A 19 -22.63 9.06 5.38
N GLY A 20 -23.29 10.17 5.73
CA GLY A 20 -22.82 11.52 5.42
C GLY A 20 -21.51 11.85 6.11
N TYR A 21 -21.37 11.47 7.39
CA TYR A 21 -20.12 11.62 8.14
C TYR A 21 -19.01 10.74 7.57
N TYR A 22 -19.30 9.49 7.20
CA TYR A 22 -18.36 8.60 6.54
C TYR A 22 -17.88 9.18 5.20
N TYR A 23 -18.80 9.67 4.37
CA TYR A 23 -18.45 10.30 3.09
C TYR A 23 -17.62 11.59 3.29
N TYR A 24 -17.98 12.40 4.28
CA TYR A 24 -17.23 13.60 4.66
C TYR A 24 -15.81 13.26 5.15
N LEU A 25 -15.66 12.24 6.01
CA LEU A 25 -14.36 11.80 6.50
C LEU A 25 -13.52 11.20 5.36
N SER A 26 -14.15 10.45 4.45
CA SER A 26 -13.50 9.84 3.29
C SER A 26 -13.07 10.86 2.22
N ASN A 27 -13.70 12.04 2.16
CA ASN A 27 -13.35 13.14 1.25
C ASN A 27 -12.48 14.23 1.91
N ARG A 28 -12.15 14.11 3.20
CA ARG A 28 -11.32 15.06 3.97
C ARG A 28 -9.87 14.60 4.18
N ASN A 29 -9.48 13.43 3.67
CA ASN A 29 -8.07 13.00 3.70
C ASN A 29 -7.13 13.78 2.76
N SER A 30 -7.62 14.85 2.14
CA SER A 30 -6.79 15.85 1.49
C SER A 30 -6.67 17.04 2.43
N ASP A 31 -5.51 17.14 3.07
CA ASP A 31 -4.97 18.31 3.78
C ASP A 31 -5.09 18.31 5.32
N SER A 32 -4.01 17.86 5.97
CA SER A 32 -3.57 18.33 7.29
C SER A 32 -2.07 18.05 7.42
N GLY A 33 -1.26 19.06 7.10
CA GLY A 33 0.17 19.05 7.36
C GLY A 33 0.53 19.08 8.85
N LYS A 34 1.70 18.49 9.12
CA LYS A 34 2.62 18.68 10.27
C LYS A 34 2.22 18.04 11.62
N GLN A 35 2.88 16.95 11.99
CA GLN A 35 3.91 16.95 13.06
C GLN A 35 4.57 15.56 13.23
N GLU A 36 5.89 15.58 13.06
CA GLU A 36 6.93 14.92 13.85
C GLU A 36 6.53 13.84 14.89
N ASN A 37 7.28 12.73 14.86
CA ASN A 37 7.35 11.64 15.83
C ASN A 37 6.16 10.66 15.92
N THR A 38 5.99 9.84 14.88
CA THR A 38 5.39 8.50 15.01
C THR A 38 6.09 7.48 14.11
N VAL A 39 7.31 7.10 14.50
CA VAL A 39 7.87 5.78 14.14
C VAL A 39 7.15 4.74 14.99
N ALA A 40 5.89 4.46 14.66
CA ALA A 40 5.09 3.30 15.08
C ALA A 40 3.63 3.55 14.64
N THR A 41 3.06 2.60 13.90
CA THR A 41 1.61 2.53 13.56
C THR A 41 1.13 3.25 12.29
N SER A 42 1.96 3.33 11.25
CA SER A 42 1.48 3.56 9.86
C SER A 42 2.07 2.54 8.89
N GLY A 43 1.87 1.25 9.21
CA GLY A 43 2.25 0.12 8.34
C GLY A 43 1.37 -0.02 7.09
N ASN A 44 0.46 0.92 6.83
CA ASN A 44 -0.29 1.01 5.58
C ASN A 44 0.13 2.29 4.87
N SER A 45 1.34 2.29 4.32
CA SER A 45 1.59 3.15 3.16
C SER A 45 0.66 2.64 2.07
N SER A 46 -0.38 3.41 1.75
CA SER A 46 -1.40 3.01 0.79
C SER A 46 -0.68 2.53 -0.47
N ALA A 47 -0.99 1.33 -0.98
CA ALA A 47 -0.42 0.84 -2.25
C ALA A 47 -0.47 1.93 -3.34
N ALA A 48 -1.50 2.78 -3.30
CA ALA A 48 -1.63 3.99 -4.11
C ALA A 48 -0.44 4.96 -4.05
N GLU A 49 0.09 5.28 -2.87
CA GLU A 49 1.24 6.19 -2.70
C GLU A 49 2.48 5.64 -3.41
N LEU A 50 2.76 4.36 -3.19
CA LEU A 50 3.92 3.67 -3.76
C LEU A 50 3.81 3.51 -5.28
N VAL A 51 2.60 3.26 -5.78
CA VAL A 51 2.32 3.19 -7.22
C VAL A 51 2.54 4.54 -7.91
N THR A 52 2.24 5.66 -7.24
CA THR A 52 2.43 7.01 -7.79
C THR A 52 3.84 7.57 -7.62
N LEU A 53 4.73 6.86 -6.93
CA LEU A 53 6.08 7.35 -6.68
C LEU A 53 6.86 7.47 -8.00
N ASP A 54 7.44 8.65 -8.23
CA ASP A 54 8.30 8.93 -9.37
C ASP A 54 9.75 8.53 -9.07
N ILE A 55 10.02 7.23 -9.11
CA ILE A 55 11.34 6.66 -8.87
C ILE A 55 12.35 7.07 -9.96
N ASP A 56 11.88 7.39 -11.17
CA ASP A 56 12.75 7.69 -12.30
C ASP A 56 13.42 9.07 -12.14
N ASN A 57 12.68 10.07 -11.64
CA ASN A 57 13.23 11.40 -11.38
C ASN A 57 13.74 11.58 -9.94
N ASN A 58 13.27 10.76 -8.99
CA ASN A 58 13.63 10.86 -7.58
C ASN A 58 14.13 9.52 -7.04
N TYR A 59 15.15 8.98 -7.70
CA TYR A 59 15.79 7.74 -7.29
C TYR A 59 16.50 7.92 -5.93
N PRO A 60 16.37 6.97 -4.97
CA PRO A 60 17.00 7.11 -3.66
C PRO A 60 18.52 7.29 -3.74
N GLU A 61 19.06 8.25 -2.99
CA GLU A 61 20.48 8.63 -3.07
C GLU A 61 21.42 7.60 -2.41
N SER A 62 20.92 6.78 -1.49
CA SER A 62 21.73 5.78 -0.78
C SER A 62 21.27 4.35 -1.07
N PRO A 63 22.18 3.36 -1.13
CA PRO A 63 21.82 1.95 -1.26
C PRO A 63 20.85 1.49 -0.16
N ARG A 64 21.00 2.05 1.04
CA ARG A 64 20.11 1.80 2.16
C ARG A 64 18.68 2.28 1.90
N ASP A 65 18.51 3.44 1.29
CA ASP A 65 17.19 3.99 0.98
C ASP A 65 16.54 3.27 -0.21
N VAL A 66 17.33 2.77 -1.16
CA VAL A 66 16.86 1.83 -2.19
C VAL A 66 16.27 0.56 -1.53
N LEU A 67 16.98 -0.03 -0.57
CA LEU A 67 16.52 -1.22 0.14
C LEU A 67 15.25 -0.95 0.96
N LYS A 68 15.18 0.19 1.66
CA LYS A 68 13.96 0.59 2.39
C LYS A 68 12.77 0.74 1.44
N LEU A 69 12.97 1.40 0.30
CA LEU A 69 11.90 1.58 -0.69
C LEU A 69 11.46 0.25 -1.28
N TYR A 70 12.40 -0.62 -1.65
CA TYR A 70 12.10 -1.96 -2.13
C TYR A 70 11.33 -2.79 -1.09
N ALA A 71 11.77 -2.77 0.18
CA ALA A 71 11.10 -3.49 1.26
C ALA A 71 9.68 -2.94 1.51
N ARG A 72 9.48 -1.62 1.43
CA ARG A 72 8.16 -0.97 1.53
C ARG A 72 7.23 -1.41 0.40
N ILE A 73 7.72 -1.48 -0.84
CA ILE A 73 6.95 -1.97 -2.00
C ILE A 73 6.62 -3.46 -1.82
N THR A 74 7.59 -4.25 -1.36
CA THR A 74 7.43 -5.69 -1.11
C THR A 74 6.37 -5.98 -0.06
N GLN A 75 6.40 -5.26 1.06
CA GLN A 75 5.37 -5.35 2.07
C GLN A 75 3.98 -5.04 1.51
N ALA A 76 3.87 -4.03 0.64
CA ALA A 76 2.59 -3.62 0.06
C ALA A 76 1.99 -4.68 -0.89
N PHE A 77 2.79 -5.35 -1.72
CA PHE A 77 2.23 -6.36 -2.62
C PHE A 77 1.94 -7.72 -1.96
N TYR A 78 2.59 -8.06 -0.84
CA TYR A 78 2.22 -9.21 0.01
C TYR A 78 1.19 -8.89 1.11
N ALA A 79 0.68 -7.66 1.17
CA ALA A 79 -0.32 -7.29 2.16
C ALA A 79 -1.64 -8.03 1.92
N SER A 80 -2.35 -8.33 3.01
CA SER A 80 -3.68 -8.93 2.93
C SER A 80 -4.66 -7.96 2.27
N GLY A 81 -5.22 -8.34 1.12
CA GLY A 81 -6.22 -7.53 0.40
C GLY A 81 -5.68 -6.70 -0.77
N THR A 82 -4.38 -6.77 -1.08
CA THR A 82 -3.84 -6.19 -2.32
C THR A 82 -4.42 -6.93 -3.54
N THR A 83 -4.85 -6.22 -4.59
CA THR A 83 -5.37 -6.83 -5.82
C THR A 83 -4.26 -7.14 -6.83
N ASP A 84 -4.51 -8.00 -7.81
CA ASP A 84 -3.49 -8.37 -8.82
C ASP A 84 -3.04 -7.18 -9.66
N GLU A 85 -3.95 -6.23 -9.94
CA GLU A 85 -3.62 -4.96 -10.59
C GLU A 85 -2.68 -4.10 -9.74
N GLN A 86 -2.88 -4.11 -8.42
CA GLN A 86 -1.98 -3.41 -7.49
C GLN A 86 -0.63 -4.12 -7.39
N VAL A 87 -0.60 -5.45 -7.34
CA VAL A 87 0.63 -6.26 -7.37
C VAL A 87 1.43 -5.96 -8.63
N GLU A 88 0.77 -5.86 -9.78
CA GLU A 88 1.44 -5.52 -11.03
C GLU A 88 2.08 -4.13 -10.99
N LYS A 89 1.31 -3.10 -10.59
CA LYS A 89 1.83 -1.73 -10.51
C LYS A 89 2.95 -1.59 -9.49
N LEU A 90 2.82 -2.23 -8.33
CA LEU A 90 3.86 -2.27 -7.29
C LEU A 90 5.09 -3.05 -7.77
N GLY A 91 4.89 -4.18 -8.45
CA GLY A 91 5.96 -4.97 -9.06
C GLY A 91 6.75 -4.16 -10.08
N MET A 92 6.07 -3.38 -10.93
CA MET A 92 6.74 -2.48 -11.86
C MET A 92 7.57 -1.41 -11.14
N GLN A 93 7.05 -0.84 -10.04
CA GLN A 93 7.81 0.10 -9.20
C GLN A 93 9.03 -0.58 -8.55
N ALA A 94 8.88 -1.79 -8.01
CA ALA A 94 9.99 -2.57 -7.46
C ALA A 94 11.06 -2.84 -8.53
N ARG A 95 10.62 -3.18 -9.74
CA ARG A 95 11.50 -3.46 -10.87
C ARG A 95 12.29 -2.24 -11.31
N LYS A 96 11.79 -1.01 -11.15
CA LYS A 96 12.59 0.21 -11.43
C LYS A 96 13.87 0.26 -10.60
N LEU A 97 13.85 -0.28 -9.38
CA LEU A 97 15.00 -0.34 -8.48
C LEU A 97 16.05 -1.38 -8.89
N PHE A 98 15.72 -2.31 -9.80
CA PHE A 98 16.67 -3.30 -10.29
C PHE A 98 17.69 -2.66 -11.23
N ASP A 99 18.90 -3.20 -11.20
CA ASP A 99 19.94 -2.85 -12.16
C ASP A 99 19.63 -3.43 -13.54
N ASN A 100 20.36 -2.96 -14.54
CA ASN A 100 20.13 -3.37 -15.94
C ASN A 100 20.49 -4.84 -16.17
N GLU A 101 21.46 -5.38 -15.43
CA GLU A 101 21.83 -6.79 -15.54
C GLU A 101 20.68 -7.69 -15.09
N LEU A 102 20.08 -7.42 -13.93
CA LEU A 102 18.96 -8.22 -13.41
C LEU A 102 17.70 -8.06 -14.27
N LYS A 103 17.40 -6.83 -14.72
CA LYS A 103 16.31 -6.58 -15.67
C LYS A 103 16.50 -7.36 -16.96
N GLY A 104 17.73 -7.47 -17.46
CA GLY A 104 18.05 -8.17 -18.70
C GLY A 104 17.89 -9.70 -18.65
N LYS A 105 17.70 -10.31 -17.47
CA LYS A 105 17.53 -11.77 -17.34
C LYS A 105 16.12 -12.26 -17.69
N GLN A 106 15.12 -11.40 -17.63
CA GLN A 106 13.71 -11.76 -17.82
C GLN A 106 12.95 -10.57 -18.40
N THR A 107 11.94 -10.82 -19.23
CA THR A 107 11.03 -9.77 -19.70
C THR A 107 10.18 -9.22 -18.54
N ASP A 108 9.59 -8.05 -18.76
CA ASP A 108 8.70 -7.45 -17.77
C ASP A 108 7.48 -8.34 -17.50
N GLN A 109 6.94 -8.96 -18.55
CA GLN A 109 5.81 -9.88 -18.43
C GLN A 109 6.17 -11.13 -17.61
N GLU A 110 7.29 -11.79 -17.92
CA GLU A 110 7.76 -12.97 -17.17
C GLU A 110 7.97 -12.66 -15.69
N TYR A 111 8.52 -11.47 -15.39
CA TYR A 111 8.69 -11.02 -14.01
C TYR A 111 7.36 -10.83 -13.29
N ILE A 112 6.39 -10.14 -13.92
CA ILE A 112 5.07 -9.89 -13.31
C ILE A 112 4.28 -11.18 -13.13
N ASP A 113 4.35 -12.11 -14.09
CA ASP A 113 3.67 -13.40 -13.97
C ASP A 113 4.26 -14.24 -12.85
N ALA A 114 5.59 -14.28 -12.73
CA ALA A 114 6.27 -14.94 -11.62
C ALA A 114 5.92 -14.29 -10.27
N LEU A 115 5.87 -12.96 -10.22
CA LEU A 115 5.50 -12.22 -9.01
C LEU A 115 4.06 -12.51 -8.58
N LYS A 116 3.09 -12.48 -9.51
CA LYS A 116 1.69 -12.80 -9.22
C LYS A 116 1.55 -14.24 -8.72
N ALA A 117 2.21 -15.20 -9.37
CA ALA A 117 2.21 -16.59 -8.94
C ALA A 117 2.77 -16.79 -7.52
N ASP A 118 3.84 -16.07 -7.16
CA ASP A 118 4.41 -16.11 -5.82
C ASP A 118 3.49 -15.45 -4.77
N VAL A 119 2.92 -14.28 -5.08
CA VAL A 119 1.95 -13.61 -4.21
C VAL A 119 0.71 -14.47 -3.98
N ASP A 120 0.21 -15.15 -5.02
CA ASP A 120 -0.93 -16.08 -4.91
C ASP A 120 -0.59 -17.30 -4.06
N ASN A 121 0.62 -17.83 -4.19
CA ASN A 121 1.12 -18.87 -3.29
C ASN A 121 1.08 -18.40 -1.82
N TYR A 122 1.60 -17.20 -1.54
CA TYR A 122 1.56 -16.59 -0.20
C TYR A 122 0.13 -16.45 0.34
N ARG A 123 -0.78 -15.91 -0.49
CA ARG A 123 -2.20 -15.74 -0.14
C ARG A 123 -2.87 -17.08 0.14
N SER A 124 -2.62 -18.10 -0.68
CA SER A 124 -3.20 -19.45 -0.52
C SER A 124 -2.81 -20.11 0.80
N LEU A 125 -1.63 -19.76 1.33
CA LEU A 125 -1.10 -20.23 2.60
C LEU A 125 -1.47 -19.32 3.78
N GLY A 126 -2.28 -18.27 3.55
CA GLY A 126 -2.64 -17.28 4.56
C GLY A 126 -1.45 -16.46 5.07
N ARG A 127 -0.40 -16.31 4.27
CA ARG A 127 0.83 -15.59 4.63
C ARG A 127 0.77 -14.16 4.12
N TYR A 128 1.32 -13.25 4.90
CA TYR A 128 1.50 -11.85 4.55
C TYR A 128 2.74 -11.28 5.25
N VAL A 129 3.25 -10.16 4.73
CA VAL A 129 4.37 -9.45 5.36
C VAL A 129 3.80 -8.39 6.28
N SER A 130 3.91 -8.61 7.60
CA SER A 130 3.39 -7.67 8.61
C SER A 130 4.29 -6.47 8.82
N ASP A 131 5.61 -6.67 8.75
CA ASP A 131 6.63 -5.64 9.02
C ASP A 131 7.96 -6.01 8.35
N TYR A 132 8.85 -5.02 8.19
CA TYR A 132 10.22 -5.23 7.74
C TYR A 132 11.21 -4.35 8.54
N LYS A 133 12.45 -4.80 8.63
CA LYS A 133 13.55 -4.02 9.23
C LYS A 133 14.76 -4.05 8.32
N VAL A 134 15.28 -2.86 8.03
CA VAL A 134 16.57 -2.68 7.36
C VAL A 134 17.60 -2.36 8.43
N ASP A 135 18.62 -3.21 8.54
CA ASP A 135 19.66 -3.05 9.55
C ASP A 135 20.36 -1.68 9.40
N SER A 136 20.64 -1.05 10.54
CA SER A 136 21.34 0.22 10.65
C SER A 136 22.86 0.09 10.67
N SER A 137 23.41 -1.09 10.96
CA SER A 137 24.86 -1.27 11.12
C SER A 137 25.61 -1.49 9.80
N VAL A 138 24.91 -1.65 8.67
CA VAL A 138 25.53 -1.90 7.37
C VAL A 138 25.88 -0.57 6.71
N ASN A 139 27.18 -0.26 6.67
CA ASN A 139 27.71 0.83 5.86
C ASN A 139 27.99 0.27 4.46
N PHE A 140 27.31 0.80 3.45
CA PHE A 140 27.53 0.49 2.03
C PHE A 140 28.44 1.55 1.41
#